data_AF-J3N0E5-F1
#
_entry.id   AF-J3N0E5-F1
#
_cell.length_a   1.000
_cell.length_b   1.000
_cell.length_c   1.000
_cell.angle_alpha   90.00
_cell.angle_beta   90.00
_cell.angle_gamma   90.00
#
_symmetry.space_group_name_H-M   'P 1'
#
loop_
_entity.id
_entity.type
_entity.pdbx_description
1 polymer ?
#
loop_
_entity_poly.entity_id
_entity_poly.type
_entity_poly.pdbx_seq_one_letter_code
_entity_poly.pdbx_strand_id
1 'polypeptide(L)'
;MPPAASTCSNPKPLHARLLRSGALFAARSAAAPLAAAASLASLPYALSLLRAHPSTFSYNSAIRAISRGPRPHLAISLYRSMLSHNNYNYPPLLAACARIAASSSSAAGAAVHASLFRRGLESPERFIRASLLSFYAAAGDLPAARQVFDLSPAKHRDLPLWNSLLHAYLSNGLYVQVLRLFRRMLDADEVTLLALLSACAHLGALHTGRWLHAYLARTCCIPITKYLGTALLNMYMRCGDVQSAWSVFHATRHKDVRTWTVMIAGLAVNGFSTDALTLFREMKDRGIHLDSITLTAVLSACAHAGMVDEGRRILHRMSVDHHLQPTIEHYGCAVHLLGRAGRLEEALALIRAVPLKADVALWGALLVACRCHKNVEMGQMVAMEILRLDPQHAGAWVFLSNVYAAAGKWDLVQEVRSSMKEHGIHKPPGSSVVELDGVVYEFFSGDHSHPQSDQIYAMLDEIGKTLSLKGHKPATKGVTFDIDEEDKEVCISEHSEKLAVAFGLLNTRRGDVIRIVKNLRICEDCHYVMKVISEVYDRVIVVRDRNRFHHFKNGSCSCLDYW
;
A
#
# COMPACT_ATOMS: atom_id res chain seq x y z
N MET A 1 3.49 45.33 3.89
CA MET A 1 2.84 44.03 4.20
C MET A 1 1.80 43.73 3.13
N PRO A 2 1.93 42.66 2.33
CA PRO A 2 0.85 42.24 1.43
C PRO A 2 -0.19 41.42 2.23
N PRO A 3 -1.50 41.56 1.94
CA PRO A 3 -2.55 40.89 2.70
C PRO A 3 -2.61 39.40 2.35
N ALA A 4 -2.99 38.60 3.35
CA ALA A 4 -3.22 37.17 3.24
C ALA A 4 -4.24 36.85 2.13
N ALA A 5 -3.94 35.81 1.35
CA ALA A 5 -4.80 35.28 0.32
C ALA A 5 -6.09 34.70 0.94
N SER A 6 -7.13 35.53 1.05
CA SER A 6 -8.49 35.06 1.33
C SER A 6 -8.99 34.24 0.13
N THR A 7 -9.28 32.97 0.37
CA THR A 7 -9.92 32.03 -0.56
C THR A 7 -11.29 32.57 -1.00
N CYS A 8 -11.34 33.27 -2.14
CA CYS A 8 -12.60 33.68 -2.76
C CYS A 8 -13.15 32.48 -3.56
N SER A 9 -14.31 31.95 -3.14
CA SER A 9 -14.98 30.78 -3.72
C SER A 9 -15.60 31.02 -5.11
N ASN A 10 -15.63 32.27 -5.59
CA ASN A 10 -16.14 32.61 -6.92
C ASN A 10 -15.16 33.54 -7.67
N PRO A 11 -14.61 33.14 -8.82
CA PRO A 11 -13.61 33.94 -9.56
C PRO A 11 -14.22 35.13 -10.31
N LYS A 12 -15.55 35.15 -10.54
CA LYS A 12 -16.23 36.23 -11.28
C LYS A 12 -16.28 37.56 -10.50
N PRO A 13 -16.68 37.60 -9.20
CA PRO A 13 -16.62 38.82 -8.39
C PRO A 13 -15.20 39.38 -8.24
N LEU A 14 -14.20 38.51 -8.07
CA LEU A 14 -12.80 38.92 -7.96
C LEU A 14 -12.34 39.60 -9.26
N HIS A 15 -12.63 38.99 -10.41
CA HIS A 15 -12.32 39.57 -11.73
C HIS A 15 -13.03 40.92 -11.94
N ALA A 16 -14.32 41.03 -11.61
CA ALA A 16 -15.09 42.27 -11.75
C ALA A 16 -14.59 43.42 -10.83
N ARG A 17 -14.07 43.11 -9.64
CA ARG A 17 -13.43 44.11 -8.78
C ARG A 17 -12.10 44.59 -9.36
N LEU A 18 -11.28 43.66 -9.89
CA LEU A 18 -9.98 43.97 -10.49
C LEU A 18 -10.11 44.80 -11.78
N LEU A 19 -11.17 44.56 -12.56
CA LEU A 19 -11.55 45.40 -13.70
C LEU A 19 -11.89 46.83 -13.25
N ARG A 20 -12.79 46.97 -12.25
CA ARG A 20 -13.25 48.28 -11.75
C ARG A 20 -12.15 49.10 -11.11
N SER A 21 -11.17 48.47 -10.45
CA SER A 21 -10.06 49.17 -9.81
C SER A 21 -8.90 49.50 -10.77
N GLY A 22 -9.01 49.17 -12.07
CA GLY A 22 -7.92 49.28 -13.04
C GLY A 22 -6.73 48.34 -12.77
N ALA A 23 -6.76 47.58 -11.67
CA ALA A 23 -5.66 46.77 -11.22
C ALA A 23 -5.37 45.62 -12.18
N LEU A 24 -6.38 45.13 -12.92
CA LEU A 24 -6.24 44.03 -13.89
C LEU A 24 -5.17 44.28 -14.97
N PHE A 25 -4.96 45.55 -15.33
CA PHE A 25 -3.97 45.97 -16.33
C PHE A 25 -2.55 46.06 -15.76
N ALA A 26 -2.37 45.96 -14.44
CA ALA A 26 -1.07 45.74 -13.82
C ALA A 26 -0.73 44.24 -13.84
N ALA A 27 0.43 43.89 -14.40
CA ALA A 27 0.85 42.51 -14.74
C ALA A 27 0.73 41.44 -13.62
N ARG A 28 0.58 41.84 -12.35
CA ARG A 28 0.53 40.93 -11.19
C ARG A 28 -0.88 40.50 -10.76
N SER A 29 -1.93 41.21 -11.14
CA SER A 29 -3.27 41.06 -10.53
C SER A 29 -4.20 40.09 -11.27
N ALA A 30 -4.03 39.87 -12.58
CA ALA A 30 -4.86 38.97 -13.39
C ALA A 30 -4.57 37.47 -13.11
N ALA A 31 -3.45 37.13 -12.49
CA ALA A 31 -3.06 35.75 -12.19
C ALA A 31 -3.93 35.10 -11.10
N ALA A 32 -4.38 35.88 -10.11
CA ALA A 32 -5.21 35.38 -9.01
C ALA A 32 -6.60 34.88 -9.45
N PRO A 33 -7.42 35.66 -10.19
CA PRO A 33 -8.71 35.18 -10.69
C PRO A 33 -8.57 34.03 -11.69
N LEU A 34 -7.49 34.01 -12.49
CA LEU A 34 -7.23 32.93 -13.45
C LEU A 34 -6.81 31.62 -12.77
N ALA A 35 -5.94 31.68 -11.77
CA ALA A 35 -5.56 30.51 -10.97
C ALA A 35 -6.75 29.94 -10.16
N ALA A 36 -7.61 30.81 -9.63
CA ALA A 36 -8.85 30.42 -8.98
C ALA A 36 -9.84 29.75 -9.96
N ALA A 37 -10.03 30.32 -11.15
CA ALA A 37 -10.91 29.75 -12.17
C ALA A 37 -10.42 28.38 -12.69
N ALA A 38 -9.11 28.23 -12.90
CA ALA A 38 -8.50 26.99 -13.38
C ALA A 38 -8.51 25.87 -12.32
N SER A 39 -8.43 26.20 -11.03
CA SER A 39 -8.51 25.23 -9.92
C SER A 39 -9.94 24.81 -9.59
N LEU A 40 -10.92 25.70 -9.77
CA LEU A 40 -12.35 25.46 -9.52
C LEU A 40 -13.09 24.83 -10.71
N ALA A 41 -12.38 24.23 -11.66
CA ALA A 41 -12.90 23.55 -12.86
C ALA A 41 -13.67 24.40 -13.90
N SER A 42 -13.66 25.73 -13.82
CA SER A 42 -14.19 26.59 -14.90
C SER A 42 -13.11 26.87 -15.95
N LEU A 43 -12.66 25.81 -16.61
CA LEU A 43 -11.61 25.89 -17.64
C LEU A 43 -11.98 26.84 -18.80
N PRO A 44 -13.22 26.88 -19.34
CA PRO A 44 -13.58 27.83 -20.40
C PRO A 44 -13.43 29.29 -19.97
N TYR A 45 -13.75 29.61 -18.71
CA TYR A 45 -13.60 30.95 -18.16
C TYR A 45 -12.13 31.29 -17.89
N ALA A 46 -11.34 30.34 -17.39
CA ALA A 46 -9.90 30.54 -17.23
C ALA A 46 -9.20 30.81 -18.58
N LEU A 47 -9.59 30.10 -19.64
CA LEU A 47 -9.07 30.29 -21.00
C LEU A 47 -9.53 31.61 -21.63
N SER A 48 -10.77 32.07 -21.38
CA SER A 48 -11.24 33.37 -21.87
C SER A 48 -10.48 34.53 -21.21
N LEU A 49 -10.21 34.43 -19.91
CA LEU A 49 -9.35 35.38 -19.19
C LEU A 49 -7.92 35.40 -19.73
N LEU A 50 -7.36 34.22 -20.05
CA LEU A 50 -6.01 34.12 -20.62
C LEU A 50 -5.91 34.80 -21.99
N ARG A 51 -6.94 34.62 -22.83
CA ARG A 51 -7.03 35.25 -24.17
C ARG A 51 -7.21 36.76 -24.08
N ALA A 52 -7.96 37.25 -23.10
CA ALA A 52 -8.16 38.67 -22.89
C ALA A 52 -6.88 39.37 -22.40
N HIS A 53 -6.01 38.66 -21.66
CA HIS A 53 -4.79 39.23 -21.06
C HIS A 53 -3.57 38.29 -21.19
N PRO A 54 -3.03 38.10 -22.42
CA PRO A 54 -1.91 37.21 -22.65
C PRO A 54 -0.61 37.82 -22.13
N SER A 55 0.05 37.12 -21.20
CA SER A 55 1.38 37.48 -20.70
C SER A 55 2.11 36.22 -20.23
N THR A 56 3.44 36.22 -20.24
CA THR A 56 4.22 35.07 -19.74
C THR A 56 3.81 34.71 -18.29
N PHE A 57 3.49 35.70 -17.46
CA PHE A 57 3.04 35.48 -16.09
C PHE A 57 1.63 34.84 -15.97
N SER A 58 0.67 35.27 -16.80
CA SER A 58 -0.68 34.70 -16.81
C SER A 58 -0.68 33.26 -17.32
N TYR A 59 0.13 32.95 -18.33
CA TYR A 59 0.36 31.58 -18.79
C TYR A 59 1.04 30.70 -17.73
N ASN A 60 2.08 31.19 -17.06
CA ASN A 60 2.77 30.42 -16.01
C ASN A 60 1.84 30.06 -14.85
N SER A 61 0.95 30.99 -14.50
CA SER A 61 -0.08 30.78 -13.47
C SER A 61 -1.13 29.76 -13.93
N ALA A 62 -1.56 29.83 -15.19
CA ALA A 62 -2.49 28.89 -15.80
C ALA A 62 -1.91 27.46 -15.81
N ILE A 63 -0.69 27.30 -16.33
CA ILE A 63 0.01 26.02 -16.43
C ILE A 63 0.17 25.39 -15.04
N ARG A 64 0.54 26.18 -14.02
CA ARG A 64 0.69 25.71 -12.63
C ARG A 64 -0.64 25.25 -12.01
N ALA A 65 -1.74 25.94 -12.31
CA ALA A 65 -3.06 25.54 -11.80
C ALA A 65 -3.57 24.28 -12.52
N ILE A 66 -3.44 24.23 -13.84
CA ILE A 66 -3.92 23.12 -14.67
C ILE A 66 -3.11 21.85 -14.46
N SER A 67 -1.79 21.95 -14.24
CA SER A 67 -0.95 20.77 -13.96
C SER A 67 -1.36 20.02 -12.70
N ARG A 68 -1.90 20.75 -11.71
CA ARG A 68 -2.46 20.20 -10.47
C ARG A 68 -3.94 19.82 -10.57
N GLY A 69 -4.59 20.20 -11.67
CA GLY A 69 -6.01 19.98 -11.91
C GLY A 69 -6.35 18.58 -12.44
N PRO A 70 -7.63 18.34 -12.77
CA PRO A 70 -8.12 17.06 -13.28
C PRO A 70 -7.68 16.75 -14.72
N ARG A 71 -7.24 17.77 -15.48
CA ARG A 71 -6.84 17.64 -16.90
C ARG A 71 -5.41 18.14 -17.12
N PRO A 72 -4.38 17.41 -16.63
CA PRO A 72 -2.99 17.87 -16.67
C PRO A 72 -2.44 17.99 -18.11
N HIS A 73 -2.95 17.22 -19.07
CA HIS A 73 -2.52 17.27 -20.48
C HIS A 73 -2.68 18.67 -21.11
N LEU A 74 -3.66 19.45 -20.66
CA LEU A 74 -3.89 20.81 -21.16
C LEU A 74 -2.77 21.79 -20.80
N ALA A 75 -2.00 21.51 -19.74
CA ALA A 75 -0.84 22.32 -19.38
C ALA A 75 0.23 22.27 -20.50
N ILE A 76 0.40 21.12 -21.14
CA ILE A 76 1.34 20.93 -22.25
C ILE A 76 0.85 21.67 -23.50
N SER A 77 -0.45 21.56 -23.82
CA SER A 77 -1.06 22.28 -24.95
C SER A 77 -0.96 23.80 -24.77
N LEU A 78 -1.16 24.31 -23.55
CA LEU A 78 -1.00 25.73 -23.25
C LEU A 78 0.44 26.20 -23.34
N TYR A 79 1.42 25.39 -22.92
CA TYR A 79 2.83 25.74 -23.09
C TYR A 79 3.23 25.83 -24.56
N ARG A 80 2.72 24.92 -25.40
CA ARG A 80 2.99 24.96 -26.86
C ARG A 80 2.41 26.20 -27.54
N SER A 81 1.34 26.80 -27.00
CA SER A 81 0.75 28.03 -27.55
C SER A 81 1.41 29.32 -27.04
N MET A 82 2.37 29.25 -26.12
CA MET A 82 3.13 30.42 -25.67
C MET A 82 4.12 30.88 -26.73
N LEU A 83 4.15 32.19 -26.99
CA LEU A 83 5.13 32.83 -27.88
C LEU A 83 6.51 33.03 -27.21
N SER A 84 6.57 33.02 -25.86
CA SER A 84 7.80 33.20 -25.09
C SER A 84 7.82 32.24 -23.90
N HIS A 85 8.88 31.44 -23.79
CA HIS A 85 9.04 30.41 -22.75
C HIS A 85 10.18 30.76 -21.78
N ASN A 86 9.93 30.62 -20.47
CA ASN A 86 10.95 30.76 -19.44
C ASN A 86 11.07 29.49 -18.57
N ASN A 87 12.09 29.47 -17.70
CA ASN A 87 12.46 28.28 -16.91
C ASN A 87 11.37 27.87 -15.89
N TYR A 88 10.49 28.79 -15.49
CA TYR A 88 9.46 28.56 -14.46
C TYR A 88 8.33 27.63 -14.91
N ASN A 89 8.25 27.33 -16.21
CA ASN A 89 7.20 26.50 -16.80
C ASN A 89 7.54 25.01 -16.70
N TYR A 90 8.83 24.67 -16.67
CA TYR A 90 9.28 23.28 -16.70
C TYR A 90 8.88 22.48 -15.45
N PRO A 91 9.02 22.97 -14.20
CA PRO A 91 8.58 22.22 -13.03
C PRO A 91 7.07 21.88 -13.05
N PRO A 92 6.15 22.84 -13.33
CA PRO A 92 4.74 22.52 -13.52
C PRO A 92 4.44 21.57 -14.69
N LEU A 93 5.17 21.67 -15.80
CA LEU A 93 4.99 20.77 -16.95
C LEU A 93 5.43 19.36 -16.63
N LEU A 94 6.58 19.18 -15.98
CA LEU A 94 7.07 17.88 -15.55
C LEU A 94 6.12 17.26 -14.52
N ALA A 95 5.54 18.05 -13.61
CA ALA A 95 4.49 17.58 -12.71
C ALA A 95 3.22 17.13 -13.45
N ALA A 96 2.82 17.83 -14.52
CA ALA A 96 1.73 17.38 -15.39
C ALA A 96 2.10 16.08 -16.12
N CYS A 97 3.29 15.99 -16.68
CA CYS A 97 3.80 14.79 -17.35
C CYS A 97 3.89 13.60 -16.39
N ALA A 98 4.29 13.80 -15.14
CA ALA A 98 4.32 12.75 -14.12
C ALA A 98 2.92 12.15 -13.89
N ARG A 99 1.90 13.00 -13.81
CA ARG A 99 0.49 12.58 -13.66
C ARG A 99 -0.04 11.85 -14.90
N ILE A 100 0.43 12.23 -16.09
CA ILE A 100 0.04 11.59 -17.37
C ILE A 100 0.76 10.26 -17.55
N ALA A 101 2.05 10.19 -17.23
CA ALA A 101 2.89 9.01 -17.38
C ALA A 101 2.35 7.82 -16.58
N ALA A 102 1.77 8.09 -15.41
CA ALA A 102 1.09 7.07 -14.59
C ALA A 102 -0.14 6.43 -15.28
N SER A 103 -0.63 6.98 -16.39
CA SER A 103 -1.90 6.57 -17.04
C SER A 103 -1.77 6.20 -18.52
N SER A 104 -0.65 6.51 -19.19
CA SER A 104 -0.54 6.38 -20.64
C SER A 104 0.90 6.24 -21.15
N SER A 105 1.59 7.37 -21.39
CA SER A 105 2.89 7.41 -22.06
C SER A 105 3.82 8.47 -21.45
N SER A 106 5.09 8.11 -21.30
CA SER A 106 6.17 8.97 -20.82
C SER A 106 6.73 9.90 -21.92
N ALA A 107 6.32 9.74 -23.18
CA ALA A 107 6.89 10.44 -24.34
C ALA A 107 6.81 11.98 -24.20
N ALA A 108 5.72 12.50 -23.64
CA ALA A 108 5.58 13.94 -23.43
C ALA A 108 6.61 14.49 -22.43
N GLY A 109 6.88 13.77 -21.35
CA GLY A 109 7.88 14.19 -20.37
C GLY A 109 9.31 14.03 -20.88
N ALA A 110 9.59 12.97 -21.65
CA ALA A 110 10.88 12.81 -22.34
C ALA A 110 11.14 13.97 -23.33
N ALA A 111 10.12 14.42 -24.08
CA ALA A 111 10.24 15.57 -24.96
C ALA A 111 10.49 16.88 -24.19
N VAL A 112 9.85 17.07 -23.02
CA VAL A 112 10.10 18.22 -22.14
C VAL A 112 11.53 18.18 -21.58
N HIS A 113 12.02 17.01 -21.18
CA HIS A 113 13.41 16.83 -20.74
C HIS A 113 14.41 17.12 -21.87
N ALA A 114 14.18 16.60 -23.08
CA ALA A 114 15.03 16.91 -24.25
C ALA A 114 15.03 18.42 -24.60
N SER A 115 13.94 19.14 -24.32
CA SER A 115 13.90 20.61 -24.45
C SER A 115 14.73 21.31 -23.36
N LEU A 116 14.74 20.80 -22.12
CA LEU A 116 15.58 21.31 -21.04
C LEU A 116 17.06 21.13 -21.34
N PHE A 117 17.44 19.92 -21.79
CA PHE A 117 18.80 19.58 -22.18
C PHE A 117 19.33 20.53 -23.26
N ARG A 118 18.58 20.67 -24.37
CA ARG A 118 18.96 21.55 -25.49
C ARG A 118 19.14 23.02 -25.11
N ARG A 119 18.47 23.48 -24.04
CA ARG A 119 18.57 24.87 -23.55
C ARG A 119 19.59 25.03 -22.43
N GLY A 120 20.28 23.95 -22.01
CA GLY A 120 21.26 23.99 -20.93
C GLY A 120 20.68 24.28 -19.55
N LEU A 121 19.38 24.03 -19.35
CA LEU A 121 18.65 24.46 -18.14
C LEU A 121 18.66 23.42 -17.00
N GLU A 122 19.26 22.25 -17.21
CA GLU A 122 19.30 21.16 -16.21
C GLU A 122 20.30 21.41 -15.07
N SER A 123 21.42 22.07 -15.36
CA SER A 123 22.50 22.27 -14.41
C SER A 123 22.20 23.33 -13.32
N PRO A 124 21.69 24.53 -13.65
CA PRO A 124 21.57 25.62 -12.67
C PRO A 124 20.35 25.52 -11.74
N GLU A 125 19.27 24.84 -12.13
CA GLU A 125 17.95 24.98 -11.48
C GLU A 125 17.56 23.76 -10.62
N ARG A 126 17.74 23.87 -9.30
CA ARG A 126 17.40 22.78 -8.34
C ARG A 126 15.96 22.27 -8.45
N PHE A 127 15.00 23.17 -8.72
CA PHE A 127 13.58 22.83 -8.80
C PHE A 127 13.22 22.02 -10.06
N ILE A 128 13.98 22.22 -11.14
CA ILE A 128 13.81 21.46 -12.39
C ILE A 128 14.26 20.01 -12.15
N ARG A 129 15.40 19.80 -11.47
CA ARG A 129 15.90 18.46 -11.14
C ARG A 129 14.95 17.67 -10.24
N ALA A 130 14.41 18.28 -9.19
CA ALA A 130 13.41 17.64 -8.35
C ALA A 130 12.16 17.21 -9.15
N SER A 131 11.74 18.06 -10.11
CA SER A 131 10.59 17.76 -10.96
C SER A 131 10.89 16.68 -12.02
N LEU A 132 12.11 16.66 -12.57
CA LEU A 132 12.58 15.62 -13.50
C LEU A 132 12.63 14.26 -12.80
N LEU A 133 13.19 14.23 -11.58
CA LEU A 133 13.24 13.02 -10.76
C LEU A 133 11.82 12.51 -10.49
N SER A 134 10.90 13.37 -10.03
CA SER A 134 9.52 13.00 -9.79
C SER A 134 8.79 12.53 -11.07
N PHE A 135 9.12 13.09 -12.24
CA PHE A 135 8.57 12.63 -13.51
C PHE A 135 9.02 11.21 -13.84
N TYR A 136 10.34 10.95 -13.83
CA TYR A 136 10.87 9.63 -14.14
C TYR A 136 10.40 8.56 -13.16
N ALA A 137 10.31 8.92 -11.87
CA ALA A 137 9.74 8.05 -10.85
C ALA A 137 8.28 7.67 -11.11
N ALA A 138 7.45 8.61 -11.56
CA ALA A 138 6.05 8.38 -11.91
C ALA A 138 5.89 7.62 -13.23
N ALA A 139 6.88 7.69 -14.12
CA ALA A 139 6.95 6.92 -15.35
C ALA A 139 7.46 5.48 -15.16
N GLY A 140 7.85 5.11 -13.93
CA GLY A 140 8.43 3.79 -13.62
C GLY A 140 9.92 3.64 -13.97
N ASP A 141 10.55 4.66 -14.58
CA ASP A 141 11.96 4.65 -14.94
C ASP A 141 12.82 5.15 -13.77
N LEU A 142 12.93 4.30 -12.76
CA LEU A 142 13.75 4.55 -11.58
C LEU A 142 15.25 4.68 -11.86
N PRO A 143 15.86 3.94 -12.81
CA PRO A 143 17.24 4.17 -13.22
C PRO A 143 17.47 5.61 -13.71
N ALA A 144 16.60 6.15 -14.57
CA ALA A 144 16.69 7.54 -15.01
C ALA A 144 16.47 8.53 -13.84
N ALA A 145 15.48 8.27 -12.97
CA ALA A 145 15.26 9.10 -11.78
C ALA A 145 16.51 9.15 -10.88
N ARG A 146 17.18 8.01 -10.69
CA ARG A 146 18.44 7.91 -9.95
C ARG A 146 19.58 8.64 -10.67
N GLN A 147 19.66 8.52 -11.99
CA GLN A 147 20.66 9.22 -12.78
C GLN A 147 20.52 10.75 -12.66
N VAL A 148 19.29 11.28 -12.67
CA VAL A 148 19.03 12.72 -12.43
C VAL A 148 19.60 13.15 -11.07
N PHE A 149 19.42 12.33 -10.03
CA PHE A 149 19.98 12.58 -8.70
C PHE A 149 21.52 12.53 -8.70
N ASP A 150 22.12 11.48 -9.26
CA ASP A 150 23.57 11.29 -9.26
C ASP A 150 24.29 12.35 -10.13
N LEU A 151 23.68 12.80 -11.22
CA LEU A 151 24.19 13.92 -12.03
C LEU A 151 23.91 15.30 -11.39
N SER A 152 23.26 15.36 -10.23
CA SER A 152 23.07 16.61 -9.48
C SER A 152 24.33 17.01 -8.74
N PRO A 153 24.80 18.28 -8.88
CA PRO A 153 25.92 18.78 -8.10
C PRO A 153 25.68 18.55 -6.61
N ALA A 154 26.73 18.23 -5.85
CA ALA A 154 26.60 17.94 -4.41
C ALA A 154 25.86 19.07 -3.66
N LYS A 155 26.15 20.33 -3.99
CA LYS A 155 25.48 21.52 -3.42
C LYS A 155 23.97 21.61 -3.71
N HIS A 156 23.44 20.88 -4.69
CA HIS A 156 22.02 20.86 -5.06
C HIS A 156 21.30 19.59 -4.56
N ARG A 157 22.00 18.65 -3.92
CA ARG A 157 21.39 17.48 -3.28
C ARG A 157 20.91 17.83 -1.87
N ASP A 158 19.97 18.77 -1.82
CA ASP A 158 19.30 19.19 -0.60
C ASP A 158 18.24 18.16 -0.13
N LEU A 159 17.74 18.32 1.09
CA LEU A 159 16.71 17.44 1.67
C LEU A 159 15.50 17.23 0.74
N PRO A 160 14.93 18.25 0.08
CA PRO A 160 13.87 18.05 -0.90
C PRO A 160 14.21 17.08 -2.04
N LEU A 161 15.42 17.14 -2.61
CA LEU A 161 15.83 16.23 -3.69
C LEU A 161 16.04 14.79 -3.17
N TRP A 162 16.64 14.63 -1.99
CA TRP A 162 16.73 13.32 -1.31
C TRP A 162 15.35 12.74 -1.01
N ASN A 163 14.44 13.53 -0.45
CA ASN A 163 13.07 13.13 -0.15
C ASN A 163 12.28 12.76 -1.41
N SER A 164 12.56 13.42 -2.54
CA SER A 164 11.98 13.05 -3.84
C SER A 164 12.46 11.67 -4.31
N LEU A 165 13.75 11.34 -4.11
CA LEU A 165 14.29 10.01 -4.40
C LEU A 165 13.79 8.93 -3.44
N LEU A 166 13.69 9.23 -2.14
CA LEU A 166 13.09 8.33 -1.14
C LEU A 166 11.64 8.04 -1.50
N HIS A 167 10.86 9.07 -1.83
CA HIS A 167 9.47 8.91 -2.25
C HIS A 167 9.37 8.09 -3.54
N ALA A 168 10.26 8.32 -4.52
CA ALA A 168 10.31 7.55 -5.76
C ALA A 168 10.51 6.05 -5.51
N TYR A 169 11.46 5.69 -4.64
CA TYR A 169 11.67 4.29 -4.26
C TYR A 169 10.50 3.74 -3.45
N LEU A 170 9.93 4.54 -2.54
CA LEU A 170 8.80 4.13 -1.70
C LEU A 170 7.54 3.84 -2.53
N SER A 171 7.18 4.72 -3.46
CA SER A 171 5.98 4.60 -4.30
C SER A 171 6.07 3.43 -5.30
N ASN A 172 7.29 3.00 -5.63
CA ASN A 172 7.56 1.86 -6.52
C ASN A 172 7.90 0.57 -5.75
N GLY A 173 7.67 0.52 -4.43
CA GLY A 173 7.82 -0.70 -3.63
C GLY A 173 9.26 -1.10 -3.30
N LEU A 174 10.26 -0.26 -3.57
CA LEU A 174 11.68 -0.55 -3.31
C LEU A 174 12.09 -0.19 -1.88
N TYR A 175 11.41 -0.76 -0.89
CA TYR A 175 11.54 -0.39 0.52
C TYR A 175 12.96 -0.59 1.08
N VAL A 176 13.66 -1.66 0.68
CA VAL A 176 15.06 -1.90 1.10
C VAL A 176 15.98 -0.78 0.59
N GLN A 177 15.75 -0.29 -0.62
CA GLN A 177 16.53 0.81 -1.19
C GLN A 177 16.28 2.13 -0.45
N VAL A 178 15.07 2.37 0.06
CA VAL A 178 14.76 3.53 0.92
C VAL A 178 15.67 3.52 2.16
N LEU A 179 15.76 2.39 2.87
CA LEU A 179 16.60 2.26 4.06
C LEU A 179 18.09 2.37 3.74
N ARG A 180 18.55 1.80 2.61
CA ARG A 180 19.95 1.93 2.15
C ARG A 180 20.29 3.36 1.76
N LEU A 181 19.37 4.07 1.12
CA LEU A 181 19.58 5.45 0.69
C LEU A 181 19.74 6.39 1.89
N PHE A 182 18.95 6.19 2.93
CA PHE A 182 19.03 6.98 4.16
C PHE A 182 20.39 6.88 4.85
N ARG A 183 21.06 5.71 4.81
CA ARG A 183 22.43 5.56 5.36
C ARG A 183 23.46 6.49 4.69
N ARG A 184 23.13 7.09 3.55
CA ARG A 184 23.98 8.05 2.81
C ARG A 184 23.57 9.51 3.03
N MET A 185 22.47 9.78 3.74
CA MET A 185 22.00 11.13 4.03
C MET A 185 22.71 11.67 5.28
N LEU A 186 23.06 12.95 5.25
CA LEU A 186 23.71 13.64 6.37
C LEU A 186 22.71 14.21 7.38
N ASP A 187 21.47 14.41 6.95
CA ASP A 187 20.41 15.05 7.73
C ASP A 187 19.04 14.44 7.37
N ALA A 188 18.05 14.65 8.21
CA ALA A 188 16.70 14.11 8.07
C ALA A 188 15.64 15.07 8.60
N ASP A 189 14.58 15.28 7.83
CA ASP A 189 13.41 16.02 8.29
C ASP A 189 12.21 15.10 8.54
N GLU A 190 11.09 15.66 9.02
CA GLU A 190 9.86 14.89 9.25
C GLU A 190 9.42 14.11 8.01
N VAL A 191 9.63 14.64 6.80
CA VAL A 191 9.28 13.97 5.53
C VAL A 191 10.17 12.76 5.28
N THR A 192 11.49 12.88 5.50
CA THR A 192 12.44 11.77 5.46
C THR A 192 12.00 10.66 6.42
N LEU A 193 11.65 11.02 7.65
CA LEU A 193 11.30 10.09 8.71
C LEU A 193 9.98 9.37 8.43
N LEU A 194 8.97 10.07 7.91
CA LEU A 194 7.71 9.45 7.46
C LEU A 194 7.96 8.41 6.36
N ALA A 195 8.85 8.69 5.39
CA ALA A 195 9.20 7.75 4.33
C ALA A 195 9.89 6.49 4.88
N LEU A 196 10.79 6.66 5.86
CA LEU A 196 11.51 5.54 6.49
C LEU A 196 10.60 4.67 7.34
N LEU A 197 9.74 5.28 8.17
CA LEU A 197 8.75 4.55 8.97
C LEU A 197 7.79 3.76 8.07
N SER A 198 7.40 4.34 6.93
CA SER A 198 6.61 3.63 5.92
C SER A 198 7.37 2.44 5.33
N ALA A 199 8.63 2.60 4.95
CA ALA A 199 9.46 1.49 4.45
C ALA A 199 9.58 0.36 5.50
N CYS A 200 9.84 0.70 6.76
CA CYS A 200 9.86 -0.28 7.86
C CYS A 200 8.51 -1.01 8.01
N ALA A 201 7.39 -0.28 7.94
CA ALA A 201 6.05 -0.85 8.02
C ALA A 201 5.75 -1.82 6.84
N HIS A 202 6.34 -1.60 5.67
CA HIS A 202 6.18 -2.50 4.53
C HIS A 202 7.06 -3.74 4.63
N LEU A 203 8.30 -3.58 5.11
CA LEU A 203 9.24 -4.69 5.28
C LEU A 203 9.01 -5.52 6.56
N GLY A 204 8.21 -5.02 7.50
CA GLY A 204 8.16 -5.58 8.85
C GLY A 204 9.45 -5.35 9.65
N ALA A 205 10.26 -4.35 9.26
CA ALA A 205 11.58 -4.08 9.83
C ALA A 205 11.48 -3.35 11.19
N LEU A 206 11.08 -4.09 12.24
CA LEU A 206 10.85 -3.56 13.58
C LEU A 206 12.12 -3.02 14.24
N HIS A 207 13.27 -3.68 14.09
CA HIS A 207 14.49 -3.21 14.73
C HIS A 207 14.86 -1.84 14.17
N THR A 208 14.87 -1.72 12.85
CA THR A 208 15.12 -0.44 12.18
C THR A 208 14.09 0.61 12.59
N GLY A 209 12.80 0.25 12.68
CA GLY A 209 11.73 1.13 13.14
C GLY A 209 11.90 1.63 14.58
N ARG A 210 12.30 0.77 15.51
CA ARG A 210 12.61 1.14 16.91
C ARG A 210 13.83 2.06 16.99
N TRP A 211 14.86 1.78 16.20
CA TRP A 211 16.03 2.66 16.10
C TRP A 211 15.63 4.05 15.59
N LEU A 212 14.80 4.13 14.55
CA LEU A 212 14.26 5.40 14.04
C LEU A 212 13.46 6.14 15.10
N HIS A 213 12.61 5.44 15.86
CA HIS A 213 11.86 6.05 16.97
C HIS A 213 12.78 6.61 18.07
N ALA A 214 13.86 5.90 18.42
CA ALA A 214 14.85 6.40 19.36
C ALA A 214 15.65 7.59 18.79
N TYR A 215 16.01 7.55 17.52
CA TYR A 215 16.71 8.62 16.81
C TYR A 215 15.88 9.92 16.78
N LEU A 216 14.57 9.82 16.54
CA LEU A 216 13.61 10.92 16.63
C LEU A 216 13.64 11.60 18.01
N ALA A 217 13.55 10.77 19.06
CA ALA A 217 13.44 11.25 20.43
C ALA A 217 14.75 11.85 20.97
N ARG A 218 15.90 11.31 20.55
CA ARG A 218 17.22 11.64 21.14
C ARG A 218 18.07 12.58 20.29
N THR A 219 18.00 12.45 18.97
CA THR A 219 18.93 13.16 18.07
C THR A 219 18.28 14.36 17.42
N CYS A 220 17.10 14.19 16.83
CA CYS A 220 16.45 15.27 16.10
C CYS A 220 15.71 16.26 17.01
N CYS A 221 15.40 15.87 18.26
CA CYS A 221 14.55 16.64 19.18
C CYS A 221 13.22 17.08 18.55
N ILE A 222 12.71 16.33 17.55
CA ILE A 222 11.47 16.64 16.86
C ILE A 222 10.32 16.23 17.76
N PRO A 223 9.40 17.14 18.14
CA PRO A 223 8.23 16.77 18.91
C PRO A 223 7.40 15.76 18.10
N ILE A 224 6.90 14.72 18.77
CA ILE A 224 6.01 13.76 18.13
C ILE A 224 4.70 14.49 17.79
N THR A 225 4.62 14.96 16.54
CA THR A 225 3.42 15.54 15.97
C THR A 225 2.35 14.46 15.84
N LYS A 226 1.10 14.85 15.63
CA LYS A 226 0.03 13.89 15.33
C LYS A 226 0.32 13.05 14.08
N TYR A 227 1.06 13.59 13.10
CA TYR A 227 1.42 12.89 11.87
C TYR A 227 2.51 11.85 12.14
N LEU A 228 3.57 12.25 12.84
CA LEU A 228 4.66 11.36 13.20
C LEU A 228 4.22 10.28 14.19
N GLY A 229 3.40 10.64 15.18
CA GLY A 229 2.78 9.69 16.11
C GLY A 229 1.91 8.65 15.39
N THR A 230 1.08 9.09 14.44
CA THR A 230 0.27 8.18 13.62
C THR A 230 1.13 7.28 12.72
N ALA A 231 2.24 7.79 12.18
CA ALA A 231 3.16 6.99 11.38
C ALA A 231 3.92 5.95 12.22
N LEU A 232 4.37 6.31 13.42
CA LEU A 232 4.97 5.39 14.39
C LEU A 232 3.98 4.29 14.79
N LEU A 233 2.73 4.64 15.09
CA LEU A 233 1.66 3.68 15.35
C LEU A 233 1.50 2.69 14.21
N ASN A 234 1.34 3.20 12.98
CA ASN A 234 1.19 2.36 11.80
C ASN A 234 2.42 1.44 11.61
N MET A 235 3.64 1.95 11.83
CA MET A 235 4.86 1.15 11.74
C MET A 235 4.86 0.01 12.76
N TYR A 236 4.62 0.29 14.04
CA TYR A 236 4.57 -0.74 15.08
C TYR A 236 3.48 -1.78 14.84
N MET A 237 2.27 -1.35 14.48
CA MET A 237 1.16 -2.27 14.16
C MET A 237 1.47 -3.15 12.93
N ARG A 238 2.14 -2.59 11.91
CA ARG A 238 2.56 -3.32 10.70
C ARG A 238 3.84 -4.15 10.86
N CYS A 239 4.50 -4.04 12.01
CA CYS A 239 5.59 -4.92 12.47
C CYS A 239 5.13 -5.94 13.52
N GLY A 240 3.84 -5.95 13.87
CA GLY A 240 3.28 -6.86 14.87
C GLY A 240 3.70 -6.55 16.32
N ASP A 241 4.16 -5.34 16.61
CA ASP A 241 4.51 -4.91 17.98
C ASP A 241 3.42 -4.02 18.57
N VAL A 242 2.30 -4.66 18.91
CA VAL A 242 1.08 -4.00 19.39
C VAL A 242 1.32 -3.24 20.72
N GLN A 243 2.22 -3.74 21.57
CA GLN A 243 2.51 -3.12 22.86
C GLN A 243 3.23 -1.76 22.71
N SER A 244 4.21 -1.68 21.81
CA SER A 244 4.87 -0.41 21.50
C SER A 244 3.89 0.57 20.84
N ALA A 245 2.96 0.07 20.01
CA ALA A 245 1.92 0.90 19.44
C ALA A 245 1.00 1.50 20.53
N TRP A 246 0.55 0.71 21.51
CA TRP A 246 -0.21 1.24 22.65
C TRP A 246 0.56 2.33 23.40
N SER A 247 1.86 2.12 23.62
CA SER A 247 2.71 3.10 24.29
C SER A 247 2.76 4.43 23.53
N VAL A 248 2.94 4.39 22.21
CA VAL A 248 2.91 5.60 21.35
C VAL A 248 1.52 6.22 21.34
N PHE A 249 0.46 5.41 21.32
CA PHE A 249 -0.93 5.87 21.31
C PHE A 249 -1.17 6.70 22.57
N HIS A 250 -0.87 6.16 23.76
CA HIS A 250 -1.04 6.89 25.01
C HIS A 250 -0.14 8.14 25.11
N ALA A 251 1.10 8.06 24.64
CA ALA A 251 2.02 9.22 24.64
C ALA A 251 1.59 10.36 23.71
N THR A 252 0.82 10.07 22.65
CA THR A 252 0.36 11.10 21.69
C THR A 252 -0.70 12.00 22.32
N ARG A 253 -0.34 13.26 22.63
CA ARG A 253 -1.23 14.21 23.34
C ARG A 253 -2.50 14.57 22.55
N HIS A 254 -2.35 14.91 21.28
CA HIS A 254 -3.47 15.29 20.40
C HIS A 254 -3.72 14.18 19.38
N LYS A 255 -4.75 13.39 19.62
CA LYS A 255 -5.21 12.32 18.71
C LYS A 255 -6.34 12.86 17.84
N ASP A 256 -6.22 12.72 16.53
CA ASP A 256 -7.34 12.97 15.61
C ASP A 256 -7.94 11.65 15.14
N VAL A 257 -9.03 11.73 14.36
CA VAL A 257 -9.75 10.56 13.82
C VAL A 257 -8.78 9.52 13.26
N ARG A 258 -7.78 9.96 12.49
CA ARG A 258 -6.79 9.09 11.86
C ARG A 258 -5.96 8.29 12.88
N THR A 259 -5.55 8.92 13.98
CA THR A 259 -4.79 8.23 15.04
C THR A 259 -5.59 7.07 15.63
N TRP A 260 -6.89 7.28 15.87
CA TRP A 260 -7.81 6.23 16.35
C TRP A 260 -8.05 5.15 15.30
N THR A 261 -8.32 5.54 14.05
CA THR A 261 -8.55 4.61 12.94
C THR A 261 -7.37 3.69 12.71
N VAL A 262 -6.13 4.21 12.73
CA VAL A 262 -4.92 3.39 12.56
C VAL A 262 -4.77 2.37 13.68
N MET A 263 -5.10 2.75 14.92
CA MET A 263 -5.03 1.84 16.06
C MET A 263 -6.09 0.73 15.95
N ILE A 264 -7.36 1.09 15.66
CA ILE A 264 -8.46 0.13 15.48
C ILE A 264 -8.16 -0.83 14.33
N ALA A 265 -7.74 -0.32 13.17
CA ALA A 265 -7.39 -1.13 12.01
C ALA A 265 -6.20 -2.06 12.30
N GLY A 266 -5.18 -1.53 12.98
CA GLY A 266 -4.02 -2.30 13.40
C GLY A 266 -4.40 -3.46 14.32
N LEU A 267 -5.26 -3.22 15.31
CA LEU A 267 -5.70 -4.24 16.27
C LEU A 267 -6.49 -5.34 15.56
N ALA A 268 -7.39 -4.96 14.64
CA ALA A 268 -8.15 -5.88 13.81
C ALA A 268 -7.25 -6.85 13.03
N VAL A 269 -6.28 -6.32 12.28
CA VAL A 269 -5.36 -7.15 11.49
C VAL A 269 -4.39 -7.94 12.36
N ASN A 270 -4.13 -7.52 13.61
CA ASN A 270 -3.28 -8.27 14.54
C ASN A 270 -4.00 -9.39 15.30
N GLY A 271 -5.32 -9.54 15.10
CA GLY A 271 -6.14 -10.53 15.80
C GLY A 271 -6.66 -10.09 17.16
N PHE A 272 -6.53 -8.80 17.50
CA PHE A 272 -7.04 -8.21 18.75
C PHE A 272 -8.38 -7.50 18.49
N SER A 273 -9.33 -8.20 17.85
CA SER A 273 -10.62 -7.60 17.43
C SER A 273 -11.47 -7.10 18.61
N THR A 274 -11.39 -7.74 19.77
CA THR A 274 -12.08 -7.29 20.99
C THR A 274 -11.57 -5.93 21.46
N ASP A 275 -10.25 -5.73 21.41
CA ASP A 275 -9.61 -4.47 21.77
C ASP A 275 -9.95 -3.39 20.75
N ALA A 276 -10.00 -3.76 19.45
CA ALA A 276 -10.42 -2.88 18.37
C ALA A 276 -11.85 -2.35 18.58
N LEU A 277 -12.81 -3.22 18.94
CA LEU A 277 -14.18 -2.81 19.23
C LEU A 277 -14.32 -1.99 20.52
N THR A 278 -13.53 -2.32 21.54
CA THR A 278 -13.49 -1.55 22.79
C THR A 278 -12.99 -0.13 22.53
N LEU A 279 -11.90 0.00 21.77
CA LEU A 279 -11.35 1.30 21.39
C LEU A 279 -12.29 2.09 20.47
N PHE A 280 -13.05 1.41 19.61
CA PHE A 280 -14.10 2.04 18.81
C PHE A 280 -15.24 2.62 19.68
N ARG A 281 -15.68 1.91 20.71
CA ARG A 281 -16.68 2.44 21.66
C ARG A 281 -16.14 3.67 22.39
N GLU A 282 -14.91 3.59 22.88
CA GLU A 282 -14.24 4.71 23.54
C GLU A 282 -14.11 5.93 22.62
N MET A 283 -13.79 5.73 21.34
CA MET A 283 -13.74 6.80 20.33
C MET A 283 -15.10 7.51 20.20
N LYS A 284 -16.21 6.74 20.21
CA LYS A 284 -17.58 7.29 20.17
C LYS A 284 -17.93 8.03 21.45
N ASP A 285 -17.60 7.47 22.61
CA ASP A 285 -17.91 8.09 23.92
C ASP A 285 -17.17 9.41 24.11
N ARG A 286 -15.99 9.57 23.49
CA ARG A 286 -15.22 10.83 23.45
C ARG A 286 -15.74 11.84 22.41
N GLY A 287 -16.82 11.51 21.68
CA GLY A 287 -17.41 12.40 20.67
C GLY A 287 -16.53 12.61 19.44
N ILE A 288 -15.61 11.70 19.14
CA ILE A 288 -14.73 11.82 17.97
C ILE A 288 -15.50 11.40 16.72
N HIS A 289 -15.61 12.30 15.75
CA HIS A 289 -16.37 12.06 14.53
C HIS A 289 -15.80 10.89 13.74
N LEU A 290 -16.65 9.91 13.41
CA LEU A 290 -16.27 8.74 12.61
C LEU A 290 -16.13 9.14 11.14
N ASP A 291 -15.19 8.53 10.44
CA ASP A 291 -15.12 8.60 8.98
C ASP A 291 -15.37 7.23 8.35
N SER A 292 -15.51 7.22 7.02
CA SER A 292 -15.67 5.97 6.25
C SER A 292 -14.55 4.97 6.53
N ILE A 293 -13.31 5.43 6.69
CA ILE A 293 -12.15 4.54 6.89
C ILE A 293 -12.25 3.85 8.27
N THR A 294 -12.73 4.56 9.29
CA THR A 294 -12.96 4.01 10.63
C THR A 294 -13.98 2.88 10.61
N LEU A 295 -15.10 3.04 9.90
CA LEU A 295 -16.11 1.99 9.81
C LEU A 295 -15.63 0.77 9.01
N THR A 296 -14.82 0.97 7.96
CA THR A 296 -14.11 -0.14 7.29
C THR A 296 -13.21 -0.91 8.26
N ALA A 297 -12.45 -0.21 9.11
CA ALA A 297 -11.59 -0.85 10.10
C ALA A 297 -12.38 -1.69 11.12
N VAL A 298 -13.53 -1.18 11.58
CA VAL A 298 -14.40 -1.90 12.52
C VAL A 298 -15.08 -3.11 11.86
N LEU A 299 -15.54 -2.99 10.61
CA LEU A 299 -16.08 -4.12 9.84
C LEU A 299 -15.01 -5.19 9.60
N SER A 300 -13.78 -4.79 9.31
CA SER A 300 -12.63 -5.71 9.23
C SER A 300 -12.40 -6.42 10.57
N ALA A 301 -12.46 -5.72 11.71
CA ALA A 301 -12.37 -6.33 13.04
C ALA A 301 -13.46 -7.39 13.26
N CYS A 302 -14.71 -7.09 12.86
CA CYS A 302 -15.83 -8.02 12.90
C CYS A 302 -15.56 -9.25 12.02
N ALA A 303 -15.07 -9.04 10.78
CA ALA A 303 -14.68 -10.11 9.86
C ALA A 303 -13.58 -11.01 10.43
N HIS A 304 -12.60 -10.46 11.13
CA HIS A 304 -11.52 -11.23 11.74
C HIS A 304 -11.94 -12.04 12.98
N ALA A 305 -13.02 -11.62 13.65
CA ALA A 305 -13.56 -12.29 14.83
C ALA A 305 -14.84 -13.09 14.59
N GLY A 306 -15.36 -13.09 13.36
CA GLY A 306 -16.58 -13.82 13.02
C GLY A 306 -17.85 -13.21 13.59
N MET A 307 -17.84 -11.92 13.92
CA MET A 307 -19.00 -11.21 14.51
C MET A 307 -20.00 -10.81 13.41
N VAL A 308 -20.70 -11.79 12.84
CA VAL A 308 -21.57 -11.60 11.66
C VAL A 308 -22.68 -10.59 11.92
N ASP A 309 -23.38 -10.72 13.05
CA ASP A 309 -24.54 -9.87 13.35
C ASP A 309 -24.13 -8.41 13.60
N GLU A 310 -23.01 -8.21 14.31
CA GLU A 310 -22.48 -6.88 14.57
C GLU A 310 -22.01 -6.20 13.26
N GLY A 311 -21.31 -6.95 12.39
CA GLY A 311 -20.89 -6.43 11.09
C GLY A 311 -22.07 -6.03 10.19
N ARG A 312 -23.13 -6.84 10.17
CA ARG A 312 -24.38 -6.51 9.45
C ARG A 312 -25.05 -5.26 10.02
N ARG A 313 -25.13 -5.17 11.35
CA ARG A 313 -25.72 -4.03 12.05
C ARG A 313 -24.99 -2.74 11.71
N ILE A 314 -23.66 -2.75 11.74
CA ILE A 314 -22.82 -1.59 11.40
C ILE A 314 -23.04 -1.17 9.95
N LEU A 315 -23.01 -2.11 9.00
CA LEU A 315 -23.20 -1.80 7.58
C LEU A 315 -24.60 -1.20 7.31
N HIS A 316 -25.66 -1.81 7.85
CA HIS A 316 -27.04 -1.38 7.61
C HIS A 316 -27.35 -0.02 8.28
N ARG A 317 -26.82 0.21 9.48
CA ARG A 317 -27.08 1.45 10.23
C ARG A 317 -26.11 2.57 9.90
N MET A 318 -25.13 2.34 9.04
CA MET A 318 -24.11 3.33 8.67
C MET A 318 -24.71 4.66 8.18
N SER A 319 -25.70 4.61 7.28
CA SER A 319 -26.34 5.82 6.76
C SER A 319 -27.21 6.54 7.79
N VAL A 320 -27.81 5.78 8.72
CA VAL A 320 -28.77 6.30 9.71
C VAL A 320 -28.05 6.85 10.95
N ASP A 321 -27.15 6.06 11.53
CA ASP A 321 -26.47 6.40 12.78
C ASP A 321 -25.28 7.34 12.57
N HIS A 322 -24.70 7.38 11.36
CA HIS A 322 -23.44 8.08 11.09
C HIS A 322 -23.49 9.04 9.89
N HIS A 323 -24.61 9.11 9.17
CA HIS A 323 -24.76 9.96 7.98
C HIS A 323 -23.68 9.71 6.90
N LEU A 324 -23.15 8.49 6.85
CA LEU A 324 -22.15 8.06 5.88
C LEU A 324 -22.77 7.03 4.93
N GLN A 325 -22.52 7.15 3.64
CA GLN A 325 -22.98 6.14 2.68
C GLN A 325 -21.98 4.97 2.60
N PRO A 326 -22.44 3.72 2.62
CA PRO A 326 -21.58 2.56 2.39
C PRO A 326 -20.86 2.65 1.05
N THR A 327 -19.53 2.57 1.11
CA THR A 327 -18.64 2.46 -0.05
C THR A 327 -18.33 0.99 -0.36
N ILE A 328 -17.69 0.73 -1.50
CA ILE A 328 -17.32 -0.62 -1.94
C ILE A 328 -16.41 -1.35 -0.94
N GLU A 329 -15.56 -0.62 -0.21
CA GLU A 329 -14.67 -1.17 0.82
C GLU A 329 -15.46 -1.74 2.01
N HIS A 330 -16.59 -1.13 2.39
CA HIS A 330 -17.44 -1.64 3.47
C HIS A 330 -18.15 -2.92 3.04
N TYR A 331 -18.69 -2.94 1.82
CA TYR A 331 -19.27 -4.16 1.23
C TYR A 331 -18.22 -5.26 1.11
N GLY A 332 -16.97 -4.92 0.74
CA GLY A 332 -15.84 -5.86 0.72
C GLY A 332 -15.60 -6.53 2.08
N CYS A 333 -15.59 -5.75 3.16
CA CYS A 333 -15.45 -6.29 4.51
C CYS A 333 -16.63 -7.17 4.92
N ALA A 334 -17.85 -6.81 4.55
CA ALA A 334 -19.06 -7.56 4.86
C ALA A 334 -19.16 -8.88 4.06
N VAL A 335 -18.81 -8.86 2.77
CA VAL A 335 -18.67 -10.07 1.94
C VAL A 335 -17.60 -10.99 2.51
N HIS A 336 -16.46 -10.43 2.92
CA HIS A 336 -15.40 -11.20 3.58
C HIS A 336 -15.88 -11.84 4.89
N LEU A 337 -16.62 -11.10 5.73
CA LEU A 337 -17.23 -11.59 6.98
C LEU A 337 -18.22 -12.74 6.72
N LEU A 338 -19.18 -12.55 5.80
CA LEU A 338 -20.18 -13.57 5.44
C LEU A 338 -19.51 -14.80 4.81
N GLY A 339 -18.55 -14.55 3.92
CA GLY A 339 -17.79 -15.57 3.24
C GLY A 339 -17.03 -16.47 4.21
N ARG A 340 -16.36 -15.89 5.22
CA ARG A 340 -15.68 -16.66 6.27
C ARG A 340 -16.62 -17.38 7.24
N ALA A 341 -17.85 -16.93 7.36
CA ALA A 341 -18.89 -17.60 8.13
C ALA A 341 -19.61 -18.71 7.33
N GLY A 342 -19.20 -18.99 6.08
CA GLY A 342 -19.85 -19.97 5.20
C GLY A 342 -21.19 -19.52 4.61
N ARG A 343 -21.59 -18.25 4.81
CA ARG A 343 -22.86 -17.69 4.33
C ARG A 343 -22.73 -17.19 2.88
N LEU A 344 -22.32 -18.08 1.98
CA LEU A 344 -21.94 -17.75 0.61
C LEU A 344 -23.07 -17.12 -0.21
N GLU A 345 -24.30 -17.64 -0.09
CA GLU A 345 -25.45 -17.10 -0.82
C GLU A 345 -25.81 -15.68 -0.37
N GLU A 346 -25.68 -15.39 0.91
CA GLU A 346 -25.89 -14.04 1.42
C GLU A 346 -24.79 -13.08 0.99
N ALA A 347 -23.54 -13.57 0.94
CA ALA A 347 -22.43 -12.80 0.40
C ALA A 347 -22.68 -12.47 -1.08
N LEU A 348 -23.14 -13.43 -1.88
CA LEU A 348 -23.50 -13.22 -3.28
C LEU A 348 -24.69 -12.25 -3.44
N ALA A 349 -25.73 -12.39 -2.62
CA ALA A 349 -26.86 -11.47 -2.61
C ALA A 349 -26.41 -10.04 -2.28
N LEU A 350 -25.49 -9.88 -1.33
CA LEU A 350 -24.93 -8.58 -0.96
C LEU A 350 -24.17 -7.95 -2.12
N ILE A 351 -23.35 -8.72 -2.86
CA ILE A 351 -22.64 -8.24 -4.07
C ILE A 351 -23.63 -7.75 -5.12
N ARG A 352 -24.72 -8.49 -5.35
CA ARG A 352 -25.75 -8.12 -6.34
C ARG A 352 -26.55 -6.88 -5.92
N ALA A 353 -26.65 -6.63 -4.62
CA ALA A 353 -27.38 -5.48 -4.06
C ALA A 353 -26.54 -4.19 -3.97
N VAL A 354 -25.24 -4.23 -4.29
CA VAL A 354 -24.40 -3.03 -4.22
C VAL A 354 -24.90 -1.99 -5.24
N PRO A 355 -25.21 -0.74 -4.81
CA PRO A 355 -25.65 0.31 -5.73
C PRO A 355 -24.58 0.71 -6.76
N LEU A 356 -23.32 0.50 -6.40
CA LEU A 356 -22.14 0.68 -7.24
C LEU A 356 -21.81 -0.66 -7.92
N LYS A 357 -21.40 -0.62 -9.20
CA LYS A 357 -20.99 -1.84 -9.91
C LYS A 357 -19.85 -2.53 -9.13
N ALA A 358 -20.07 -3.80 -8.76
CA ALA A 358 -19.09 -4.62 -8.07
C ALA A 358 -17.76 -4.67 -8.85
N ASP A 359 -16.66 -4.50 -8.12
CA ASP A 359 -15.31 -4.51 -8.67
C ASP A 359 -14.61 -5.87 -8.45
N VAL A 360 -13.40 -6.00 -9.00
CA VAL A 360 -12.58 -7.21 -8.91
C VAL A 360 -12.28 -7.58 -7.45
N ALA A 361 -12.11 -6.60 -6.57
CA ALA A 361 -11.78 -6.84 -5.17
C ALA A 361 -12.97 -7.48 -4.41
N LEU A 362 -14.18 -6.99 -4.64
CA LEU A 362 -15.40 -7.50 -4.02
C LEU A 362 -15.70 -8.94 -4.45
N TRP A 363 -15.61 -9.23 -5.75
CA TRP A 363 -15.73 -10.60 -6.26
C TRP A 363 -14.60 -11.49 -5.76
N GLY A 364 -13.37 -10.96 -5.67
CA GLY A 364 -12.21 -11.67 -5.13
C GLY A 364 -12.41 -12.13 -3.69
N ALA A 365 -13.08 -11.33 -2.85
CA ALA A 365 -13.43 -11.72 -1.48
C ALA A 365 -14.35 -12.95 -1.44
N LEU A 366 -15.35 -13.01 -2.32
CA LEU A 366 -16.24 -14.18 -2.45
C LEU A 366 -15.50 -15.39 -3.04
N LEU A 367 -14.60 -15.19 -4.01
CA LEU A 367 -13.81 -16.29 -4.59
C LEU A 367 -12.97 -17.00 -3.52
N VAL A 368 -12.36 -16.24 -2.61
CA VAL A 368 -11.61 -16.79 -1.48
C VAL A 368 -12.53 -17.62 -0.58
N ALA A 369 -13.74 -17.13 -0.28
CA ALA A 369 -14.71 -17.86 0.53
C ALA A 369 -15.18 -19.16 -0.14
N CYS A 370 -15.48 -19.14 -1.43
CA CYS A 370 -15.83 -20.33 -2.21
C CYS A 370 -14.72 -21.38 -2.15
N ARG A 371 -13.45 -20.97 -2.23
CA ARG A 371 -12.30 -21.86 -2.07
C ARG A 371 -12.24 -22.47 -0.67
N CYS A 372 -12.38 -21.66 0.38
CA CYS A 372 -12.32 -22.11 1.76
C CYS A 372 -13.45 -23.10 2.10
N HIS A 373 -14.66 -22.85 1.60
CA HIS A 373 -15.84 -23.69 1.83
C HIS A 373 -16.06 -24.75 0.75
N LYS A 374 -15.11 -24.92 -0.18
CA LYS A 374 -15.15 -25.91 -1.27
C LYS A 374 -16.41 -25.83 -2.14
N ASN A 375 -17.00 -24.64 -2.28
CA ASN A 375 -18.13 -24.42 -3.18
C ASN A 375 -17.61 -24.15 -4.60
N VAL A 376 -17.45 -25.22 -5.36
CA VAL A 376 -16.83 -25.21 -6.70
C VAL A 376 -17.70 -24.47 -7.71
N GLU A 377 -19.02 -24.70 -7.70
CA GLU A 377 -19.96 -24.10 -8.66
C GLU A 377 -20.01 -22.58 -8.55
N MET A 378 -20.19 -22.05 -7.33
CA MET A 378 -20.17 -20.61 -7.10
C MET A 378 -18.78 -20.04 -7.36
N GLY A 379 -17.72 -20.75 -6.97
CA GLY A 379 -16.34 -20.33 -7.24
C GLY A 379 -16.05 -20.17 -8.74
N GLN A 380 -16.51 -21.09 -9.58
CA GLN A 380 -16.34 -21.01 -11.04
C GLN A 380 -17.07 -19.79 -11.61
N MET A 381 -18.33 -19.57 -11.20
CA MET A 381 -19.10 -18.38 -11.61
C MET A 381 -18.40 -17.07 -11.22
N VAL A 382 -17.92 -16.97 -9.98
CA VAL A 382 -17.22 -15.78 -9.49
C VAL A 382 -15.91 -15.57 -10.23
N ALA A 383 -15.14 -16.62 -10.50
CA ALA A 383 -13.89 -16.52 -11.25
C ALA A 383 -14.13 -16.00 -12.68
N MET A 384 -15.19 -16.46 -13.35
CA MET A 384 -15.55 -15.95 -14.67
C MET A 384 -15.93 -14.47 -14.64
N GLU A 385 -16.66 -14.01 -13.63
CA GLU A 385 -17.03 -12.60 -13.54
C GLU A 385 -15.84 -11.70 -13.19
N ILE A 386 -14.87 -12.19 -12.40
CA ILE A 386 -13.58 -11.51 -12.22
C ILE A 386 -12.84 -11.38 -13.56
N LEU A 387 -12.73 -12.46 -14.33
CA LEU A 387 -12.02 -12.44 -15.62
C LEU A 387 -12.72 -11.56 -16.67
N ARG A 388 -14.04 -11.40 -16.57
CA ARG A 388 -14.78 -10.44 -17.39
C ARG A 388 -14.42 -8.99 -17.08
N LEU A 389 -14.10 -8.68 -15.83
CA LEU A 389 -13.71 -7.34 -15.38
C LEU A 389 -12.21 -7.08 -15.54
N ASP A 390 -11.39 -8.10 -15.29
CA ASP A 390 -9.93 -8.09 -15.39
C ASP A 390 -9.42 -9.42 -15.96
N PRO A 391 -9.24 -9.50 -17.31
CA PRO A 391 -8.71 -10.70 -17.96
C PRO A 391 -7.29 -11.09 -17.50
N GLN A 392 -6.53 -10.17 -16.90
CA GLN A 392 -5.16 -10.41 -16.44
C GLN A 392 -5.12 -10.91 -14.98
N HIS A 393 -6.26 -11.11 -14.33
CA HIS A 393 -6.32 -11.48 -12.92
C HIS A 393 -5.81 -12.92 -12.66
N ALA A 394 -4.52 -13.04 -12.33
CA ALA A 394 -3.83 -14.30 -12.12
C ALA A 394 -4.53 -15.24 -11.12
N GLY A 395 -5.10 -14.70 -10.04
CA GLY A 395 -5.75 -15.51 -9.01
C GLY A 395 -7.00 -16.25 -9.49
N ALA A 396 -7.73 -15.68 -10.45
CA ALA A 396 -8.96 -16.28 -10.99
C ALA A 396 -8.63 -17.41 -11.97
N TRP A 397 -7.63 -17.20 -12.83
CA TRP A 397 -7.10 -18.25 -13.71
C TRP A 397 -6.55 -19.44 -12.93
N VAL A 398 -5.73 -19.18 -11.90
CA VAL A 398 -5.19 -20.25 -11.04
C VAL A 398 -6.32 -21.02 -10.34
N PHE A 399 -7.37 -20.32 -9.89
CA PHE A 399 -8.54 -20.97 -9.30
C PHE A 399 -9.24 -21.91 -10.30
N LEU A 400 -9.52 -21.45 -11.53
CA LEU A 400 -10.14 -22.27 -12.58
C LEU A 400 -9.27 -23.48 -12.93
N SER A 401 -7.95 -23.28 -13.08
CA SER A 401 -7.00 -24.37 -13.35
C SER A 401 -7.07 -25.45 -12.26
N ASN A 402 -7.08 -25.04 -10.99
CA ASN A 402 -7.16 -25.97 -9.86
C ASN A 402 -8.51 -26.71 -9.79
N VAL A 403 -9.61 -26.01 -10.08
CA VAL A 403 -10.96 -26.61 -10.12
C VAL A 403 -11.05 -27.66 -11.22
N TYR A 404 -10.57 -27.35 -12.42
CA TYR A 404 -10.58 -28.31 -13.54
C TYR A 404 -9.66 -29.50 -13.28
N ALA A 405 -8.50 -29.28 -12.67
CA ALA A 405 -7.59 -30.36 -12.27
C ALA A 405 -8.25 -31.29 -11.23
N ALA A 406 -8.88 -30.73 -10.20
CA ALA A 406 -9.59 -31.53 -9.19
C ALA A 406 -10.78 -32.32 -9.77
N ALA A 407 -11.38 -31.85 -10.86
CA ALA A 407 -12.44 -32.54 -11.59
C ALA A 407 -11.91 -33.51 -12.68
N GLY A 408 -10.59 -33.69 -12.81
CA GLY A 408 -9.96 -34.55 -13.82
C GLY A 408 -10.08 -34.04 -15.27
N LYS A 409 -10.47 -32.78 -15.48
CA LYS A 409 -10.68 -32.17 -16.80
C LYS A 409 -9.38 -31.57 -17.34
N TRP A 410 -8.41 -32.41 -17.65
CA TRP A 410 -7.06 -32.00 -18.04
C TRP A 410 -7.00 -31.15 -19.32
N ASP A 411 -7.92 -31.35 -20.27
CA ASP A 411 -8.01 -30.53 -21.48
C ASP A 411 -8.26 -29.06 -21.14
N LEU A 412 -9.19 -28.79 -20.22
CA LEU A 412 -9.50 -27.44 -19.75
C LEU A 412 -8.37 -26.85 -18.90
N VAL A 413 -7.64 -27.68 -18.14
CA VAL A 413 -6.43 -27.24 -17.42
C VAL A 413 -5.39 -26.74 -18.40
N GLN A 414 -5.18 -27.47 -19.49
CA GLN A 414 -4.23 -27.10 -20.54
C GLN A 414 -4.66 -25.84 -21.29
N GLU A 415 -5.95 -25.69 -21.59
CA GLU A 415 -6.51 -24.46 -22.16
C GLU A 415 -6.26 -23.24 -21.27
N VAL A 416 -6.60 -23.34 -19.97
CA VAL A 416 -6.37 -22.27 -18.99
C VAL A 416 -4.89 -21.90 -18.90
N ARG A 417 -4.00 -22.90 -18.78
CA ARG A 417 -2.54 -22.66 -18.69
C ARG A 417 -1.97 -22.04 -19.97
N SER A 418 -2.49 -22.44 -21.13
CA SER A 418 -2.08 -21.86 -22.42
C SER A 418 -2.52 -20.40 -22.51
N SER A 419 -3.77 -20.10 -22.12
CA SER A 419 -4.28 -18.73 -22.07
C SER A 419 -3.47 -17.85 -21.10
N MET A 420 -3.12 -18.37 -19.92
CA MET A 420 -2.25 -17.65 -18.97
C MET A 420 -0.89 -17.31 -19.60
N LYS A 421 -0.29 -18.25 -20.34
CA LYS A 421 1.01 -18.04 -21.00
C LYS A 421 0.92 -17.00 -22.12
N GLU A 422 -0.13 -17.06 -22.94
CA GLU A 422 -0.38 -16.11 -24.02
C GLU A 422 -0.55 -14.67 -23.50
N HIS A 423 -1.24 -14.51 -22.37
CA HIS A 423 -1.47 -13.21 -21.75
C HIS A 423 -0.31 -12.74 -20.85
N GLY A 424 0.80 -13.48 -20.78
CA GLY A 424 1.95 -13.13 -19.92
C GLY A 424 1.63 -13.15 -18.42
N ILE A 425 0.63 -13.94 -18.00
CA ILE A 425 0.16 -14.00 -16.62
C ILE A 425 1.06 -14.95 -15.83
N HIS A 426 1.87 -14.37 -14.94
CA HIS A 426 2.76 -15.12 -14.06
C HIS A 426 2.24 -15.13 -12.63
N LYS A 427 2.31 -16.29 -11.97
CA LYS A 427 2.06 -16.39 -10.52
C LYS A 427 3.30 -15.87 -9.79
N PRO A 428 3.18 -14.84 -8.93
CA PRO A 428 4.31 -14.41 -8.12
C PRO A 428 4.73 -15.55 -7.19
N PRO A 429 6.03 -15.86 -7.09
CA PRO A 429 6.50 -16.88 -6.18
C PRO A 429 6.19 -16.48 -4.73
N GLY A 430 5.88 -17.46 -3.89
CA GLY A 430 5.75 -17.22 -2.46
C GLY A 430 7.12 -16.90 -1.87
N SER A 431 7.23 -15.77 -1.18
CA SER A 431 8.45 -15.38 -0.47
C SER A 431 8.16 -14.97 0.96
N SER A 432 9.08 -15.34 1.85
CA SER A 432 9.02 -15.00 3.27
C SER A 432 10.26 -14.22 3.66
N VAL A 433 10.05 -13.14 4.40
CA VAL A 433 11.09 -12.17 4.77
C VAL A 433 11.28 -12.14 6.28
N VAL A 434 12.53 -12.09 6.73
CA VAL A 434 12.93 -11.97 8.14
C VAL A 434 13.93 -10.83 8.30
N GLU A 435 13.78 -9.99 9.33
CA GLU A 435 14.79 -9.00 9.74
C GLU A 435 15.58 -9.52 10.94
N LEU A 436 16.90 -9.59 10.82
CA LEU A 436 17.83 -9.85 11.93
C LEU A 436 18.94 -8.78 11.91
N ASP A 437 19.21 -8.16 13.05
CA ASP A 437 20.25 -7.15 13.23
C ASP A 437 20.28 -6.03 12.16
N GLY A 438 19.09 -5.61 11.72
CA GLY A 438 18.93 -4.55 10.70
C GLY A 438 19.26 -4.97 9.27
N VAL A 439 19.39 -6.28 9.03
CA VAL A 439 19.52 -6.91 7.70
C VAL A 439 18.23 -7.68 7.41
N VAL A 440 17.73 -7.53 6.18
CA VAL A 440 16.51 -8.19 5.71
C VAL A 440 16.91 -9.35 4.80
N TYR A 441 16.46 -10.55 5.16
CA TYR A 441 16.68 -11.81 4.45
C TYR A 441 15.36 -12.25 3.81
N GLU A 442 15.40 -12.67 2.55
CA GLU A 442 14.24 -13.17 1.80
C GLU A 442 14.50 -14.62 1.39
N PHE A 443 13.49 -15.46 1.57
CA PHE A 443 13.52 -16.88 1.25
C PHE A 443 12.40 -17.21 0.26
N PHE A 444 12.71 -18.01 -0.74
CA PHE A 444 11.73 -18.63 -1.65
C PHE A 444 11.55 -20.11 -1.30
N SER A 445 10.45 -20.73 -1.75
CA SER A 445 10.30 -22.18 -1.55
C SER A 445 11.41 -22.94 -2.28
N GLY A 446 12.07 -23.89 -1.61
CA GLY A 446 13.21 -24.65 -2.15
C GLY A 446 14.47 -23.82 -2.39
N ASP A 447 14.64 -22.70 -1.68
CA ASP A 447 15.77 -21.79 -1.88
C ASP A 447 17.05 -22.26 -1.16
N HIS A 448 18.07 -22.57 -1.96
CA HIS A 448 19.41 -22.94 -1.50
C HIS A 448 20.47 -21.84 -1.72
N SER A 449 20.06 -20.63 -2.12
CA SER A 449 21.00 -19.53 -2.43
C SER A 449 21.62 -18.90 -1.18
N HIS A 450 21.05 -19.13 0.00
CA HIS A 450 21.49 -18.53 1.25
C HIS A 450 22.83 -19.13 1.73
N PRO A 451 23.81 -18.33 2.22
CA PRO A 451 25.10 -18.86 2.68
C PRO A 451 25.02 -19.89 3.82
N GLN A 452 23.95 -19.86 4.61
CA GLN A 452 23.67 -20.83 5.68
C GLN A 452 22.69 -21.93 5.26
N SER A 453 22.49 -22.17 3.95
CA SER A 453 21.51 -23.15 3.43
C SER A 453 21.60 -24.50 4.14
N ASP A 454 22.79 -25.11 4.21
CA ASP A 454 22.96 -26.44 4.83
C ASP A 454 22.49 -26.49 6.29
N GLN A 455 22.73 -25.41 7.06
CA GLN A 455 22.31 -25.30 8.46
C GLN A 455 20.79 -25.12 8.57
N ILE A 456 20.20 -24.33 7.67
CA ILE A 456 18.74 -24.09 7.62
C ILE A 456 18.01 -25.41 7.31
N TYR A 457 18.50 -26.17 6.34
CA TYR A 457 17.88 -27.45 5.97
C TYR A 457 18.08 -28.52 7.06
N ALA A 458 19.25 -28.57 7.72
CA ALA A 458 19.42 -29.42 8.89
C ALA A 458 18.45 -29.07 10.04
N MET A 459 18.18 -27.78 10.24
CA MET A 459 17.18 -27.31 11.21
C MET A 459 15.75 -27.69 10.77
N LEU A 460 15.44 -27.64 9.48
CA LEU A 460 14.15 -28.12 8.96
C LEU A 460 13.96 -29.61 9.20
N ASP A 461 15.01 -30.43 9.05
CA ASP A 461 14.95 -31.86 9.34
C ASP A 461 14.68 -32.13 10.83
N GLU A 462 15.26 -31.34 11.74
CA GLU A 462 14.97 -31.40 13.17
C GLU A 462 13.51 -31.04 13.49
N ILE A 463 13.01 -29.95 12.86
CA ILE A 463 11.61 -29.55 12.96
C ILE A 463 10.71 -30.66 12.41
N GLY A 464 11.07 -31.28 11.29
CA GLY A 464 10.36 -32.39 10.67
C GLY A 464 10.23 -33.60 11.61
N LYS A 465 11.33 -34.00 12.26
CA LYS A 465 11.32 -35.06 13.28
C LYS A 465 10.40 -34.73 14.45
N THR A 466 10.44 -33.48 14.91
CA THR A 466 9.57 -32.98 16.00
C THR A 466 8.09 -33.02 15.61
N LEU A 467 7.76 -32.63 14.38
CA LEU A 467 6.40 -32.68 13.84
C LEU A 467 5.89 -34.12 13.76
N SER A 468 6.72 -35.06 13.31
CA SER A 468 6.37 -36.49 13.26
C SER A 468 6.09 -37.06 14.65
N LEU A 469 6.88 -36.70 15.67
CA LEU A 469 6.65 -37.11 17.06
C LEU A 469 5.32 -36.57 17.63
N LYS A 470 4.90 -35.38 17.20
CA LYS A 470 3.60 -34.79 17.54
C LYS A 470 2.45 -35.33 16.69
N GLY A 471 2.70 -36.28 15.79
CA GLY A 471 1.68 -36.91 14.92
C GLY A 471 1.17 -35.99 13.81
N HIS A 472 1.93 -34.96 13.42
CA HIS A 472 1.57 -34.09 12.31
C HIS A 472 1.56 -34.86 10.99
N LYS A 473 0.55 -34.59 10.15
CA LYS A 473 0.49 -35.09 8.76
C LYS A 473 0.45 -33.89 7.82
N PRO A 474 1.40 -33.77 6.87
CA PRO A 474 1.40 -32.65 5.93
C PRO A 474 0.10 -32.55 5.13
N ALA A 475 -0.39 -31.34 4.92
CA ALA A 475 -1.63 -31.10 4.16
C ALA A 475 -1.40 -31.18 2.63
N THR A 476 -1.17 -32.38 2.09
CA THR A 476 -0.81 -32.62 0.67
C THR A 476 -1.93 -32.29 -0.33
N LYS A 477 -3.20 -32.33 0.10
CA LYS A 477 -4.39 -32.10 -0.75
C LYS A 477 -4.42 -30.73 -1.46
N GLY A 478 -3.63 -29.77 -1.01
CA GLY A 478 -3.50 -28.44 -1.64
C GLY A 478 -2.52 -28.38 -2.81
N VAL A 479 -1.72 -29.44 -3.03
CA VAL A 479 -0.71 -29.51 -4.09
C VAL A 479 -1.34 -30.15 -5.33
N THR A 480 -1.65 -29.33 -6.33
CA THR A 480 -2.36 -29.73 -7.56
C THR A 480 -1.42 -30.13 -8.69
N PHE A 481 -0.16 -30.43 -8.39
CA PHE A 481 0.76 -31.02 -9.35
C PHE A 481 0.46 -32.52 -9.46
N ASP A 482 0.56 -33.04 -10.68
CA ASP A 482 0.50 -34.46 -10.97
C ASP A 482 1.85 -35.09 -10.64
N ILE A 483 2.13 -35.20 -9.35
CA ILE A 483 3.34 -35.76 -8.75
C ILE A 483 2.91 -36.68 -7.60
N ASP A 484 3.78 -37.60 -7.21
CA ASP A 484 3.51 -38.56 -6.14
C ASP A 484 3.35 -37.84 -4.79
N GLU A 485 2.63 -38.46 -3.84
CA GLU A 485 2.34 -37.83 -2.54
C GLU A 485 3.61 -37.49 -1.75
N GLU A 486 4.68 -38.29 -1.87
CA GLU A 486 5.98 -38.01 -1.25
C GLU A 486 6.60 -36.71 -1.80
N ASP A 487 6.52 -36.46 -3.10
CA ASP A 487 7.01 -35.22 -3.72
C ASP A 487 6.16 -33.99 -3.31
N LYS A 488 4.85 -34.19 -3.07
CA LYS A 488 3.98 -33.14 -2.51
C LYS A 488 4.38 -32.79 -1.08
N GLU A 489 4.76 -33.78 -0.27
CA GLU A 489 5.24 -33.56 1.09
C GLU A 489 6.58 -32.81 1.11
N VAL A 490 7.50 -33.14 0.21
CA VAL A 490 8.77 -32.40 0.03
C VAL A 490 8.50 -30.95 -0.39
N CYS A 491 7.59 -30.72 -1.34
CA CYS A 491 7.21 -29.36 -1.72
C CYS A 491 6.66 -28.54 -0.55
N ILE A 492 5.95 -29.18 0.39
CA ILE A 492 5.35 -28.54 1.57
C ILE A 492 6.38 -28.34 2.69
N SER A 493 7.33 -29.23 2.86
CA SER A 493 8.39 -29.11 3.88
C SER A 493 9.32 -27.93 3.59
N GLU A 494 9.51 -27.60 2.32
CA GLU A 494 10.40 -26.52 1.85
C GLU A 494 9.68 -25.19 1.58
N HIS A 495 8.50 -24.97 2.17
CA HIS A 495 7.85 -23.67 2.08
C HIS A 495 8.73 -22.54 2.67
N SER A 496 8.74 -21.39 2.00
CA SER A 496 9.52 -20.21 2.41
C SER A 496 9.34 -19.81 3.88
N GLU A 497 8.14 -20.01 4.45
CA GLU A 497 7.82 -19.72 5.84
C GLU A 497 8.61 -20.61 6.79
N LYS A 498 8.78 -21.88 6.43
CA LYS A 498 9.52 -22.87 7.20
C LYS A 498 11.03 -22.57 7.15
N LEU A 499 11.54 -22.24 5.97
CA LEU A 499 12.93 -21.75 5.82
C LEU A 499 13.20 -20.52 6.67
N ALA A 500 12.28 -19.54 6.63
CA ALA A 500 12.35 -18.32 7.42
C ALA A 500 12.35 -18.57 8.94
N VAL A 501 11.49 -19.45 9.46
CA VAL A 501 11.47 -19.76 10.89
C VAL A 501 12.68 -20.60 11.31
N ALA A 502 13.14 -21.54 10.49
CA ALA A 502 14.36 -22.31 10.74
C ALA A 502 15.59 -21.39 10.84
N PHE A 503 15.74 -20.47 9.88
CA PHE A 503 16.75 -19.42 9.93
C PHE A 503 16.63 -18.55 11.19
N GLY A 504 15.41 -18.15 11.56
CA GLY A 504 15.14 -17.40 12.79
C GLY A 504 15.55 -18.17 14.05
N LEU A 505 15.28 -19.47 14.14
CA LEU A 505 15.64 -20.30 15.29
C LEU A 505 17.15 -20.46 15.45
N LEU A 506 17.88 -20.60 14.34
CA LEU A 506 19.34 -20.74 14.33
C LEU A 506 20.05 -19.47 14.80
N ASN A 507 19.52 -18.30 14.44
CA ASN A 507 20.21 -17.03 14.61
C ASN A 507 19.64 -16.16 15.75
N THR A 508 18.68 -16.66 16.53
CA THR A 508 18.09 -15.94 17.68
C THR A 508 18.09 -16.77 18.95
N ARG A 509 18.08 -16.11 20.10
CA ARG A 509 18.12 -16.76 21.41
C ARG A 509 16.74 -17.26 21.82
N ARG A 510 16.73 -18.16 22.80
CA ARG A 510 15.50 -18.63 23.43
C ARG A 510 14.73 -17.47 24.06
N GLY A 511 13.42 -17.42 23.81
CA GLY A 511 12.55 -16.33 24.20
C GLY A 511 12.48 -15.14 23.23
N ASP A 512 13.38 -15.06 22.23
CA ASP A 512 13.31 -13.99 21.22
C ASP A 512 12.06 -14.16 20.33
N VAL A 513 11.55 -13.03 19.82
CA VAL A 513 10.39 -13.02 18.92
C VAL A 513 10.86 -13.11 17.47
N ILE A 514 10.48 -14.20 16.78
CA ILE A 514 10.76 -14.37 15.35
C ILE A 514 9.65 -13.69 14.55
N ARG A 515 10.00 -12.78 13.64
CA ARG A 515 9.04 -12.04 12.80
C ARG A 515 9.22 -12.41 11.34
N ILE A 516 8.15 -12.85 10.72
CA ILE A 516 8.14 -13.30 9.32
C ILE A 516 7.09 -12.50 8.57
N VAL A 517 7.45 -11.93 7.42
CA VAL A 517 6.51 -11.28 6.50
C VAL A 517 6.37 -12.15 5.25
N LYS A 518 5.16 -12.64 5.00
CA LYS A 518 4.79 -13.45 3.84
C LYS A 518 4.04 -12.58 2.82
N ASN A 519 4.44 -12.66 1.56
CA ASN A 519 3.79 -11.93 0.46
C ASN A 519 2.43 -12.52 0.04
N LEU A 520 2.18 -13.79 0.36
CA LEU A 520 0.92 -14.51 0.15
C LEU A 520 0.19 -14.76 1.48
N ARG A 521 -0.98 -15.40 1.42
CA ARG A 521 -1.65 -15.93 2.62
C ARG A 521 -0.90 -17.19 3.08
N ILE A 522 -0.68 -17.35 4.39
CA ILE A 522 -0.05 -18.55 4.96
C ILE A 522 -0.92 -19.78 4.63
N CYS A 523 -0.32 -20.94 4.35
CA CYS A 523 -1.10 -22.16 4.15
C CYS A 523 -1.47 -22.83 5.49
N GLU A 524 -2.44 -23.74 5.47
CA GLU A 524 -2.92 -24.45 6.66
C GLU A 524 -1.79 -25.22 7.36
N ASP A 525 -0.94 -25.89 6.56
CA ASP A 525 0.21 -26.63 7.07
C ASP A 525 1.24 -25.72 7.77
N CYS A 526 1.68 -24.64 7.11
CA CYS A 526 2.60 -23.69 7.72
C CYS A 526 2.01 -23.06 8.99
N HIS A 527 0.72 -22.73 9.00
CA HIS A 527 0.06 -22.20 10.19
C HIS A 527 0.10 -23.19 11.36
N TYR A 528 -0.19 -24.48 11.10
CA TYR A 528 -0.07 -25.53 12.11
C TYR A 528 1.37 -25.71 12.60
N VAL A 529 2.34 -25.77 11.68
CA VAL A 529 3.76 -25.93 12.01
C VAL A 529 4.26 -24.79 12.89
N MET A 530 3.86 -23.54 12.62
CA MET A 530 4.22 -22.40 13.48
C MET A 530 3.66 -22.53 14.91
N LYS A 531 2.45 -23.10 15.08
CA LYS A 531 1.93 -23.42 16.42
C LYS A 531 2.84 -24.41 17.15
N VAL A 532 3.16 -25.54 16.51
CA VAL A 532 4.03 -26.57 17.11
C VAL A 532 5.41 -26.02 17.45
N ILE A 533 6.03 -25.26 16.54
CA ILE A 533 7.33 -24.65 16.77
C ILE A 533 7.27 -23.68 17.97
N SER A 534 6.23 -22.84 18.06
CA SER A 534 6.07 -21.90 19.17
C SER A 534 6.00 -22.58 20.54
N GLU A 535 5.41 -23.79 20.61
CA GLU A 535 5.31 -24.61 21.81
C GLU A 535 6.64 -25.29 22.16
N VAL A 536 7.24 -25.99 21.19
CA VAL A 536 8.41 -26.85 21.43
C VAL A 536 9.69 -26.04 21.63
N TYR A 537 9.90 -25.00 20.81
CA TYR A 537 11.11 -24.20 20.84
C TYR A 537 11.02 -22.99 21.77
N ASP A 538 9.89 -22.83 22.49
CA ASP A 538 9.66 -21.74 23.43
C ASP A 538 9.97 -20.37 22.78
N ARG A 539 9.24 -20.11 21.70
CA ARG A 539 9.36 -18.91 20.87
C ARG A 539 7.99 -18.27 20.68
N VAL A 540 7.98 -16.94 20.63
CA VAL A 540 6.87 -16.20 20.05
C VAL A 540 7.18 -16.00 18.58
N ILE A 541 6.30 -16.47 17.70
CA ILE A 541 6.47 -16.32 16.25
C ILE A 541 5.35 -15.41 15.76
N VAL A 542 5.70 -14.33 15.09
CA VAL A 542 4.74 -13.39 14.52
C VAL A 542 4.85 -13.47 13.01
N VAL A 543 3.84 -14.06 12.37
CA VAL A 543 3.77 -14.14 10.91
C VAL A 543 2.75 -13.13 10.41
N ARG A 544 3.21 -12.16 9.62
CA ARG A 544 2.35 -11.27 8.85
C ARG A 544 2.14 -11.87 7.47
N ASP A 545 0.91 -12.23 7.14
CA ASP A 545 0.55 -12.63 5.78
C ASP A 545 -0.12 -11.46 5.02
N ARG A 546 -0.61 -11.74 3.81
CA ARG A 546 -1.30 -10.73 2.97
C ARG A 546 -2.55 -10.12 3.63
N ASN A 547 -3.20 -10.84 4.54
CA ASN A 547 -4.50 -10.49 5.11
C ASN A 547 -4.42 -10.01 6.57
N ARG A 548 -3.58 -10.64 7.40
CA ARG A 548 -3.51 -10.41 8.85
C ARG A 548 -2.18 -10.85 9.44
N PHE A 549 -2.01 -10.62 10.75
CA PHE A 549 -0.99 -11.26 11.56
C PHE A 549 -1.53 -12.49 12.26
N HIS A 550 -0.61 -13.42 12.45
CA HIS A 550 -0.74 -14.61 13.25
C HIS A 550 0.34 -14.54 14.34
N HIS A 551 -0.09 -14.38 15.58
CA HIS A 551 0.82 -14.38 16.73
C HIS A 551 0.77 -15.75 17.37
N PHE A 552 1.80 -16.56 17.10
CA PHE A 552 1.95 -17.91 17.62
C PHE A 552 2.70 -17.88 18.95
N LYS A 553 2.09 -18.45 19.98
CA LYS A 553 2.67 -18.56 21.32
C LYS A 553 2.10 -19.79 22.02
N ASN A 554 2.97 -20.61 22.60
CA ASN A 554 2.61 -21.78 23.40
C ASN A 554 1.61 -22.71 22.67
N GLY A 555 1.81 -22.97 21.37
CA GLY A 555 0.92 -23.85 20.60
C GLY A 555 -0.39 -23.23 20.13
N SER A 556 -0.64 -21.96 20.45
CA SER A 556 -1.85 -21.23 20.07
C SER A 556 -1.54 -20.09 19.11
N CYS A 557 -2.56 -19.63 18.36
CA CYS A 557 -2.45 -18.47 17.47
C CYS A 557 -3.51 -17.41 17.84
N SER A 558 -3.18 -16.12 17.74
CA SER A 558 -4.13 -15.02 17.94
C SER A 558 -5.33 -15.01 16.98
N CYS A 559 -5.32 -15.83 15.92
CA CYS A 559 -6.46 -15.99 15.03
C CYS A 559 -7.52 -16.98 15.56
N LEU A 560 -7.23 -17.74 16.62
CA LEU A 560 -8.10 -18.80 17.17
C LEU A 560 -8.50 -19.85 16.11
N ASP A 561 -7.61 -20.13 15.16
CA ASP A 561 -7.85 -20.98 13.98
C ASP A 561 -9.02 -20.51 13.09
N TYR A 562 -9.50 -19.29 13.31
CA TYR A 562 -10.44 -18.58 12.46
C TYR A 562 -9.65 -17.56 11.63
N TRP A 563 -9.22 -17.91 10.42
CA TRP A 563 -8.49 -17.02 9.51
C TRP A 563 -8.81 -17.20 8.04
#